data_AF-A0A099P4I2-F1
#
_entry.id   AF-A0A099P4I2-F1
#
_cell.length_a   1.000
_cell.length_b   1.000
_cell.length_c   1.000
_cell.angle_alpha   90.00
_cell.angle_beta   90.00
_cell.angle_gamma   90.00
#
_symmetry.space_group_name_H-M   'P 1'
#
loop_
_entity.id
_entity.type
_entity.pdbx_description
1 polymer ?
#
loop_
_entity_poly.entity_id
_entity_poly.type
_entity_poly.pdbx_seq_one_letter_code
_entity_poly.pdbx_strand_id
1 'polypeptide(L)' 'MARSLVVKIDQDYRDIIIEELDDQHLLIDPSKLAFVKKELNKVLADNTYNPFDDEEK' A
#
# COMPACT_ATOMS: atom_id res chain seq x y z
N MET A 1 -2.26 8.48 5.28
CA MET A 1 -1.32 7.35 5.47
C MET A 1 -1.39 6.35 4.32
N ALA A 2 -2.56 5.81 3.95
CA ALA A 2 -2.68 4.81 2.87
C ALA A 2 -2.17 5.29 1.49
N ARG A 3 -2.54 6.51 1.06
CA ARG A 3 -2.07 7.12 -0.20
C ARG A 3 -0.54 7.17 -0.30
N SER A 4 0.12 7.62 0.75
CA SER A 4 1.59 7.78 0.81
C SER A 4 2.32 6.46 0.58
N LEU A 5 1.75 5.34 1.07
CA LEU A 5 2.31 4.01 0.89
C LEU A 5 2.12 3.51 -0.54
N VAL A 6 0.95 3.74 -1.14
CA VAL A 6 0.68 3.37 -2.54
C VAL A 6 1.60 4.15 -3.49
N VAL A 7 1.81 5.44 -3.26
CA VAL A 7 2.75 6.27 -4.04
C VAL A 7 4.18 5.74 -3.93
N LYS A 8 4.61 5.32 -2.73
CA LYS A 8 5.93 4.70 -2.55
C LYS A 8 6.06 3.39 -3.33
N ILE A 9 5.04 2.52 -3.26
CA ILE A 9 5.01 1.27 -4.03
C ILE A 9 5.10 1.56 -5.54
N ASP A 10 4.40 2.59 -6.03
CA ASP A 10 4.50 3.01 -7.43
C ASP A 10 5.90 3.54 -7.79
N GLN A 11 6.59 4.25 -6.90
CA GLN A 11 7.98 4.67 -7.13
C GLN A 11 8.93 3.48 -7.28
N ASP A 12 8.73 2.42 -6.48
CA ASP A 12 9.60 1.25 -6.46
C ASP A 12 9.35 0.30 -7.65
N TYR A 13 8.09 0.12 -8.05
CA TYR A 13 7.69 -0.87 -9.08
C TYR A 13 7.26 -0.28 -10.42
N ARG A 14 6.91 1.01 -10.45
CA ARG A 14 6.40 1.80 -11.60
C ARG A 14 5.12 1.24 -12.24
N ASP A 15 4.45 2.10 -13.00
CA ASP A 15 3.26 1.77 -13.80
C ASP A 15 2.10 1.18 -12.98
N ILE A 16 1.88 1.66 -11.76
CA ILE A 16 0.77 1.27 -10.88
C ILE A 16 -0.29 2.39 -10.84
N ILE A 17 0.13 3.62 -10.60
CA ILE A 17 -0.77 4.78 -10.56
C ILE A 17 -0.91 5.34 -11.98
N ILE A 18 -2.15 5.40 -12.46
CA ILE A 18 -2.50 6.01 -13.75
C ILE A 18 -2.66 7.52 -13.57
N GLU A 19 -3.34 7.94 -12.51
CA GLU A 19 -3.65 9.35 -12.24
C GLU A 19 -3.89 9.60 -10.74
N GLU A 20 -3.52 10.79 -10.25
CA GLU A 20 -3.90 11.28 -8.93
C GLU A 20 -5.17 12.14 -9.07
N LEU A 21 -6.31 11.64 -8.57
CA LEU A 21 -7.61 12.31 -8.76
C LEU A 21 -7.79 13.48 -7.78
N ASP A 22 -7.35 13.29 -6.54
CA ASP A 22 -7.28 14.32 -5.51
C ASP A 22 -6.27 13.91 -4.40
N ASP A 23 -6.29 14.65 -3.29
CA ASP A 23 -5.40 14.42 -2.14
C ASP A 23 -5.66 13.09 -1.40
N GLN A 24 -6.78 12.41 -1.68
CA GLN A 24 -7.20 11.17 -1.02
C GLN A 24 -7.43 10.00 -1.98
N HIS A 25 -7.68 10.25 -3.27
CA HIS A 25 -8.08 9.24 -4.25
C HIS A 25 -7.04 9.13 -5.38
N LEU A 26 -6.71 7.88 -5.73
CA LEU A 26 -5.79 7.54 -6.82
C LEU A 26 -6.51 6.62 -7.81
N LEU A 27 -6.25 6.81 -9.10
CA LEU A 27 -6.62 5.87 -10.15
C LEU A 27 -5.46 4.89 -10.36
N ILE A 28 -5.73 3.60 -10.16
CA ILE A 28 -4.74 2.52 -10.23
C ILE A 28 -5.06 1.59 -11.39
N ASP A 29 -4.03 1.05 -12.07
CA ASP A 29 -4.20 -0.02 -13.06
C ASP A 29 -4.90 -1.24 -12.41
N PRO A 30 -6.09 -1.64 -12.88
CA PRO A 30 -6.82 -2.80 -12.34
C PRO A 30 -6.01 -4.09 -12.35
N SER A 31 -5.11 -4.28 -13.32
CA SER A 31 -4.26 -5.47 -13.43
C SER A 31 -3.25 -5.57 -12.28
N LYS A 32 -2.89 -4.43 -11.68
CA LYS A 32 -1.92 -4.32 -10.58
C LYS A 32 -2.58 -4.32 -9.20
N LEU A 33 -3.91 -4.25 -9.13
CA LEU A 33 -4.63 -4.11 -7.86
C LEU A 33 -4.30 -5.24 -6.86
N ALA A 34 -4.22 -6.49 -7.33
CA ALA A 34 -3.87 -7.63 -6.49
C ALA A 34 -2.43 -7.54 -5.95
N PHE A 35 -1.50 -7.07 -6.78
CA PHE A 35 -0.11 -6.84 -6.40
C PHE A 35 -0.01 -5.73 -5.35
N VAL A 36 -0.65 -4.59 -5.58
CA VAL A 36 -0.65 -3.44 -4.64
C VAL A 36 -1.19 -3.85 -3.28
N LYS A 37 -2.29 -4.62 -3.23
CA LYS A 37 -2.83 -5.14 -1.96
C LYS A 37 -1.84 -6.02 -1.21
N LYS A 38 -1.12 -6.88 -1.93
CA LYS A 38 -0.11 -7.77 -1.34
C LYS A 38 1.07 -6.97 -0.79
N GLU A 39 1.61 -6.02 -1.55
CA GLU A 39 2.75 -5.22 -1.12
C GLU A 39 2.39 -4.26 0.01
N LEU A 40 1.19 -3.66 -0.03
CA LEU A 40 0.67 -2.88 1.11
C LEU A 40 0.65 -3.72 2.38
N ASN A 41 0.14 -4.96 2.33
CA ASN A 41 0.10 -5.83 3.50
C ASN A 41 1.50 -6.18 4.01
N LYS A 42 2.49 -6.38 3.14
CA LYS A 42 3.89 -6.60 3.56
C LYS A 42 4.49 -5.35 4.19
N VAL A 43 4.35 -4.19 3.56
CA VAL A 43 4.88 -2.93 4.08
C VAL A 43 4.23 -2.60 5.42
N LEU A 44 2.94 -2.87 5.57
CA LEU A 44 2.26 -2.78 6.85
C LEU A 44 2.85 -3.79 7.84
N ALA A 45 2.95 -5.08 7.52
CA ALA A 45 3.54 -6.08 8.42
C ALA A 45 4.98 -5.73 8.85
N ASP A 46 5.81 -5.21 7.94
CA ASP A 46 7.19 -4.80 8.23
C ASP A 46 7.25 -3.55 9.12
N ASN A 47 6.27 -2.66 9.03
CA ASN A 47 6.11 -1.50 9.92
C ASN A 47 5.26 -1.78 11.17
N THR A 48 4.64 -2.96 11.23
CA THR A 48 3.66 -3.39 12.25
C THR A 48 4.00 -4.79 12.76
N TYR A 49 5.29 -5.17 12.85
CA TYR A 49 5.65 -6.07 13.93
C TYR A 49 5.47 -5.28 15.22
N ASN A 50 4.27 -5.37 15.77
CA ASN A 50 3.99 -4.97 17.13
C ASN A 50 4.15 -6.24 17.98
N PRO A 51 5.28 -6.46 18.69
CA PRO A 51 5.41 -7.58 19.63
C PRO A 51 4.37 -7.57 20.76
N PHE A 52 3.48 -6.57 20.79
CA PHE A 52 2.37 -6.43 21.73
C PHE A 52 1.02 -6.91 21.17
N ASP A 53 0.95 -7.43 19.93
CA ASP A 53 -0.25 -8.14 19.41
C ASP A 53 -0.25 -9.64 19.76
N ASP A 54 0.76 -10.13 20.50
CA ASP A 54 0.74 -11.43 21.18
C ASP A 54 -0.05 -11.39 22.52
N GLU A 55 -0.72 -10.27 22.84
CA GLU A 55 -1.58 -10.10 24.03
C GLU A 55 -3.09 -9.98 23.70
N GLU A 56 -3.58 -10.59 22.61
CA GLU A 56 -4.98 -11.02 22.61
C GLU A 56 -5.11 -12.34 23.38
N LYS A 57 -5.49 -12.16 24.66
CA LYS A 57 -5.90 -13.12 25.70
C LYS A 57 -6.39 -14.51 25.29
#